data_AF-A0A3A6K815-F1
#
_entry.id   AF-A0A3A6K815-F1
#
_cell.length_a   1.000
_cell.length_b   1.000
_cell.length_c   1.000
_cell.angle_alpha   90.00
_cell.angle_beta   90.00
_cell.angle_gamma   90.00
#
_symmetry.space_group_name_H-M   'P 1'
#
loop_
_entity.id
_entity.type
_entity.pdbx_description
1 polymer ?
#
loop_
_entity_poly.entity_id
_entity_poly.type
_entity_poly.pdbx_seq_one_letter_code
_entity_poly.pdbx_strand_id
1 'polypeptide(L)'
;MTSNGGCASGQLSVVKTTDEDLNASYTFTDKMGHVVLTRQMKGSETHDTYYVYDDKGNLCFVLQPMYQSSANLDQYAFQYKYDGRNRCIWKKLPGAGY
;
A
#
# COMPACT_ATOMS: atom_id res chain seq x y z
N MET A 1 3.42 25.44 10.14
CA MET A 1 4.40 24.80 11.04
C MET A 1 4.37 23.31 10.76
N THR A 2 5.28 22.79 9.93
CA THR A 2 5.36 21.35 9.63
C THR A 2 6.31 20.70 10.62
N SER A 3 5.74 20.06 11.64
CA SER A 3 6.49 19.31 12.65
C SER A 3 7.15 18.10 11.99
N ASN A 4 8.46 18.19 11.75
CA ASN A 4 9.28 17.08 11.30
C ASN A 4 9.77 16.31 12.53
N GLY A 5 8.94 15.38 13.01
CA GLY A 5 9.34 14.42 14.02
C GLY A 5 10.28 13.39 13.41
N GLY A 6 11.57 13.47 13.74
CA GLY A 6 12.56 12.46 13.36
C GLY A 6 12.37 11.17 14.15
N CYS A 7 12.29 10.03 13.47
CA CYS A 7 12.33 8.71 14.10
C CYS A 7 13.58 7.96 13.59
N ALA A 8 14.50 7.60 14.48
CA ALA A 8 15.72 6.88 14.13
C ALA A 8 15.45 5.39 13.83
N SER A 9 16.23 4.85 12.89
CA SER A 9 16.53 3.42 12.65
C SER A 9 15.38 2.53 12.16
N GLY A 10 15.16 2.55 10.83
CA GLY A 10 14.11 1.77 10.13
C GLY A 10 13.07 2.66 9.42
N GLN A 11 13.48 3.89 9.06
CA GLN A 11 12.62 4.97 8.60
C GLN A 11 11.82 4.60 7.34
N LEU A 12 10.51 4.40 7.52
CA LEU A 12 9.56 4.71 6.48
C LEU A 12 9.40 6.24 6.44
N SER A 13 9.55 6.83 5.26
CA SER A 13 9.20 8.23 5.01
C SER A 13 7.68 8.35 4.95
N VAL A 14 7.11 9.31 5.68
CA VAL A 14 5.67 9.59 5.64
C VAL A 14 5.40 10.92 4.96
N VAL A 15 4.53 10.91 3.95
CA VAL A 15 4.02 12.11 3.29
C VAL A 15 2.55 12.25 3.66
N LYS A 16 2.19 13.39 4.27
CA LYS A 16 0.79 13.74 4.53
C LYS A 16 0.32 14.74 3.49
N THR A 17 -0.76 14.41 2.80
CA THR A 17 -1.46 15.32 1.88
C THR A 17 -2.84 15.59 2.43
N THR A 18 -3.32 16.82 2.33
CA THR A 18 -4.69 17.18 2.71
C THR A 18 -5.31 17.88 1.53
N ASP A 19 -6.41 17.31 1.06
CA ASP A 19 -7.13 17.80 -0.12
C ASP A 19 -8.06 18.97 0.24
N GLU A 20 -8.62 19.66 -0.76
CA GLU A 20 -9.50 20.82 -0.58
C GLU A 20 -10.80 20.46 0.14
N ASP A 21 -11.19 19.18 0.11
CA ASP A 21 -12.34 18.62 0.82
C ASP A 21 -12.02 18.18 2.27
N LEU A 22 -10.88 18.63 2.85
CA LEU A 22 -10.38 18.26 4.19
C LEU A 22 -10.08 16.76 4.40
N ASN A 23 -10.10 15.96 3.34
CA ASN A 23 -9.69 14.56 3.39
C ASN A 23 -8.16 14.47 3.51
N ALA A 24 -7.68 13.82 4.57
CA ALA A 24 -6.26 13.63 4.81
C ALA A 24 -5.80 12.27 4.25
N SER A 25 -4.71 12.26 3.49
CA SER A 25 -4.05 11.04 3.04
C SER A 25 -2.62 10.98 3.54
N TYR A 26 -2.15 9.76 3.82
CA TYR A 26 -0.80 9.48 4.29
C TYR A 26 -0.19 8.42 3.39
N THR A 27 1.01 8.67 2.89
CA THR A 27 1.77 7.72 2.08
C THR A 27 3.04 7.38 2.83
N PHE A 28 3.24 6.09 3.08
CA PHE A 28 4.42 5.56 3.75
C PHE A 28 5.31 4.90 2.70
N THR A 29 6.57 5.29 2.68
CA THR A 29 7.55 4.87 1.68
C THR A 29 8.77 4.30 2.38
N ASP A 30 9.23 3.13 1.97
CA ASP A 30 10.47 2.54 2.51
C ASP A 30 11.73 3.24 1.98
N LYS A 31 12.88 2.94 2.56
CA LYS A 31 14.19 3.52 2.19
C LYS A 31 14.56 3.32 0.72
N MET A 32 14.01 2.28 0.09
CA MET A 32 14.19 2.02 -1.34
C MET A 32 13.27 2.87 -2.25
N GLY A 33 12.39 3.70 -1.68
CA GLY A 33 11.43 4.52 -2.44
C GLY A 33 10.11 3.80 -2.77
N HIS A 34 9.91 2.59 -2.26
CA HIS A 34 8.68 1.82 -2.47
C HIS A 34 7.58 2.27 -1.51
N VAL A 35 6.39 2.58 -2.02
CA VAL A 35 5.23 2.90 -1.19
C VAL A 35 4.70 1.61 -0.56
N VAL A 36 4.78 1.48 0.76
CA VAL A 36 4.37 0.26 1.49
C VAL A 36 2.95 0.34 2.05
N LEU A 37 2.45 1.55 2.31
CA LEU A 37 1.11 1.81 2.82
C LEU A 37 0.62 3.15 2.31
N THR A 38 -0.63 3.18 1.86
CA THR A 38 -1.40 4.42 1.71
C THR A 38 -2.60 4.37 2.64
N ARG A 39 -2.77 5.40 3.46
CA ARG A 39 -3.91 5.57 4.36
C ARG A 39 -4.70 6.78 3.90
N GLN A 40 -5.96 6.57 3.54
CA GLN A 40 -6.89 7.66 3.25
C GLN A 40 -7.87 7.82 4.42
N MET A 41 -8.00 9.04 4.93
CA MET A 41 -9.00 9.39 5.93
C MET A 41 -10.21 9.99 5.22
N LYS A 42 -11.36 9.35 5.39
CA LYS A 42 -12.66 9.87 4.93
C LYS A 42 -13.51 10.14 6.18
N GLY A 43 -13.50 11.38 6.65
CA GLY A 43 -14.06 11.72 7.95
C GLY A 43 -13.36 10.97 9.10
N SER A 44 -14.10 10.10 9.80
CA SER A 44 -13.55 9.25 10.88
C SER A 44 -13.11 7.85 10.39
N GLU A 45 -13.39 7.49 9.15
CA GLU A 45 -13.02 6.19 8.59
C GLU A 45 -11.62 6.22 7.98
N THR A 46 -10.82 5.19 8.27
CA THR A 46 -9.49 5.01 7.68
C THR A 46 -9.51 3.88 6.67
N HIS A 47 -9.07 4.18 5.45
CA HIS A 47 -8.94 3.22 4.36
C HIS A 47 -7.46 2.97 4.08
N ASP A 48 -6.96 1.84 4.59
CA ASP A 48 -5.56 1.45 4.46
C ASP A 48 -5.36 0.49 3.28
N THR A 49 -4.44 0.83 2.39
CA THR A 49 -4.03 -0.03 1.28
C THR A 49 -2.57 -0.38 1.45
N TYR A 50 -2.27 -1.67 1.61
CA TYR A 50 -0.91 -2.16 1.82
C TYR A 50 -0.31 -2.69 0.52
N TYR A 51 0.98 -2.43 0.32
CA TYR A 51 1.74 -2.83 -0.85
C TYR A 51 2.88 -3.74 -0.39
N VAL A 52 2.84 -4.99 -0.83
CA VAL A 52 3.82 -6.02 -0.43
C VAL A 52 4.77 -6.24 -1.59
N TYR A 53 6.06 -6.10 -1.31
CA TYR A 53 7.14 -6.27 -2.29
C TYR A 53 7.95 -7.53 -1.99
N ASP A 54 8.49 -8.18 -3.02
CA ASP A 54 9.53 -9.20 -2.85
C ASP A 54 10.91 -8.57 -2.56
N ASP A 55 11.92 -9.40 -2.29
CA ASP A 55 13.31 -8.97 -2.04
C ASP A 55 13.95 -8.23 -3.24
N LYS A 56 13.36 -8.35 -4.43
CA LYS A 56 13.82 -7.66 -5.64
C LYS A 56 13.09 -6.33 -5.87
N GLY A 57 12.14 -5.97 -5.00
CA GLY A 57 11.33 -4.76 -5.13
C GLY A 57 10.16 -4.89 -6.10
N ASN A 58 9.79 -6.09 -6.52
CA ASN A 58 8.60 -6.30 -7.35
C ASN A 58 7.34 -6.30 -6.46
N LEU A 59 6.31 -5.57 -6.88
CA LEU A 59 5.04 -5.50 -6.15
C LEU A 59 4.25 -6.80 -6.28
N CYS A 60 4.25 -7.64 -5.25
CA CYS A 60 3.58 -8.93 -5.25
C CYS A 60 2.10 -8.84 -4.87
N PHE A 61 1.76 -7.99 -3.90
CA PHE A 61 0.37 -7.86 -3.43
C PHE A 61 -0.03 -6.41 -3.20
N VAL A 62 -1.28 -6.09 -3.54
CA VAL A 62 -1.94 -4.86 -3.10
C VAL A 62 -3.18 -5.25 -2.32
N LEU A 63 -3.13 -5.06 -1.01
CA LEU A 63 -4.21 -5.42 -0.08
C LEU A 63 -5.13 -4.21 0.08
N GLN A 64 -6.35 -4.34 -0.40
CA GLN A 64 -7.36 -3.28 -0.30
C GLN A 64 -7.82 -3.10 1.15
N PRO A 65 -8.43 -1.95 1.51
CA PRO A 65 -8.93 -1.69 2.86
C PRO A 65 -9.85 -2.78 3.41
N MET A 66 -10.70 -3.35 2.54
CA MET A 66 -11.61 -4.43 2.93
C MET A 66 -10.88 -5.71 3.35
N TYR A 67 -9.64 -5.93 2.92
CA TYR A 67 -8.83 -7.07 3.37
C TYR A 67 -8.58 -7.04 4.89
N GLN A 68 -8.49 -5.83 5.47
CA GLN A 68 -8.28 -5.65 6.92
C GLN A 68 -9.51 -6.07 7.72
N SER A 69 -10.72 -5.88 7.15
CA SER A 69 -11.97 -6.33 7.77
C SER A 69 -12.30 -7.78 7.45
N SER A 70 -11.93 -8.25 6.26
CA SER A 70 -12.19 -9.60 5.77
C SER A 70 -10.98 -10.11 5.00
N ALA A 71 -10.21 -11.02 5.61
CA ALA A 71 -8.94 -11.51 5.10
C ALA A 71 -9.10 -12.46 3.89
N ASN A 72 -9.65 -11.97 2.79
CA ASN A 72 -9.87 -12.71 1.56
C ASN A 72 -8.98 -12.16 0.44
N LEU A 73 -7.90 -12.87 0.12
CA LEU A 73 -6.97 -12.47 -0.94
C LEU A 73 -7.59 -12.56 -2.35
N ASP A 74 -8.59 -13.41 -2.54
CA ASP A 74 -9.25 -13.56 -3.84
C ASP A 74 -10.25 -12.45 -4.11
N GLN A 75 -10.83 -11.85 -3.07
CA GLN A 75 -11.81 -10.76 -3.19
C GLN A 75 -11.22 -9.38 -2.93
N TYR A 76 -10.14 -9.26 -2.15
CA TYR A 76 -9.65 -7.97 -1.67
C TYR A 76 -8.14 -7.77 -1.85
N ALA A 77 -7.45 -8.65 -2.57
CA ALA A 77 -6.05 -8.43 -2.93
C ALA A 77 -5.83 -8.55 -4.44
N PHE A 78 -5.05 -7.60 -4.97
CA PHE A 78 -4.36 -7.81 -6.24
C PHE A 78 -3.13 -8.65 -5.97
N GLN A 79 -2.89 -9.63 -6.83
CA GLN A 79 -1.78 -10.56 -6.69
C GLN A 79 -0.99 -10.60 -7.99
N TYR A 80 0.32 -10.51 -7.89
CA TYR A 80 1.24 -10.49 -9.02
C TYR A 80 2.37 -11.49 -8.77
N LYS A 81 2.76 -12.23 -9.80
CA LYS A 81 3.91 -13.13 -9.75
C LYS A 81 4.89 -12.77 -10.84
N TYR A 82 6.16 -12.81 -10.49
CA TYR A 82 7.27 -12.43 -11.35
C TYR A 82 8.18 -13.63 -11.62
N ASP A 83 8.78 -13.68 -12.80
CA ASP A 83 9.84 -14.62 -13.11
C ASP A 83 11.19 -14.17 -12.54
N GLY A 84 12.24 -14.99 -12.73
CA GLY A 84 13.60 -14.65 -12.29
C GLY A 84 14.17 -13.37 -12.92
N ARG A 85 13.55 -12.84 -13.98
CA ARG A 85 13.95 -11.66 -14.74
C ARG A 85 13.07 -10.43 -14.44
N ASN A 86 12.32 -10.44 -13.33
CA ASN A 86 11.42 -9.35 -12.91
C ASN A 86 10.30 -9.05 -13.90
N ARG A 87 9.88 -10.03 -14.71
CA ARG A 87 8.73 -9.87 -15.61
C ARG A 87 7.49 -10.46 -14.94
N CYS A 88 6.40 -9.69 -14.92
CA CYS A 88 5.12 -10.16 -14.41
C CYS A 88 4.59 -11.27 -15.33
N ILE A 89 4.53 -12.50 -14.83
CA ILE A 89 4.07 -13.69 -15.56
C ILE A 89 2.62 -14.06 -15.23
N TRP A 90 2.09 -13.53 -14.13
CA TRP A 90 0.73 -13.81 -13.70
C TRP A 90 0.21 -12.65 -12.87
N LYS A 91 -1.06 -12.33 -13.07
CA LYS A 91 -1.80 -11.35 -12.29
C LYS A 91 -3.18 -11.90 -11.95
N LYS A 92 -3.64 -11.68 -10.73
CA LYS A 92 -5.02 -11.93 -10.31
C LYS A 92 -5.63 -10.67 -9.76
N LEU A 93 -6.80 -10.36 -10.28
CA LEU A 93 -7.59 -9.24 -9.83
C LEU A 93 -8.55 -9.72 -8.73
N PRO A 94 -8.75 -8.90 -7.68
CA PRO A 94 -9.71 -9.16 -6.64
C PRO A 94 -11.13 -9.23 -7.23
N GLY A 95 -11.90 -10.25 -6.85
CA GLY A 95 -13.26 -10.45 -7.32
C GLY A 95 -13.38 -10.96 -8.76
N ALA A 96 -12.26 -11.17 -9.46
CA ALA A 96 -12.28 -11.89 -10.73
C ALA A 96 -12.56 -13.38 -10.44
N GLY A 97 -13.79 -13.80 -10.73
CA GLY A 97 -14.12 -15.21 -10.87
C GLY A 97 -13.24 -15.83 -11.97
N TYR A 98 -12.82 -17.08 -11.74
CA TYR A 98 -12.04 -17.86 -12.69
C TYR A 98 -12.85 -18.25 -13.92
#